data_AF-A0A2N3DYI5-F1
#
_entry.id   AF-A0A2N3DYI5-F1
#
_cell.length_a   1.000
_cell.length_b   1.000
_cell.length_c   1.000
_cell.angle_alpha   90.00
_cell.angle_beta   90.00
_cell.angle_gamma   90.00
#
_symmetry.space_group_name_H-M   'P 1'
#
loop_
_entity.id
_entity.type
_entity.pdbx_description
1 polymer ?
#
loop_
_entity_poly.entity_id
_entity_poly.type
_entity_poly.pdbx_seq_one_letter_code
_entity_poly.pdbx_strand_id
1 'polypeptide(L)'
;MTNKGKEPAGQDERRYRAPALEKGLDILELLASERDPLTVSAISQRLGRSMSELFRMIQVLEFRGFIQQAPSGDGFVATDRLFSLGMQQAPVKTLLELALPRMKILSAAVGQSCHLAVRSRGDIVVVARMESAERIGFSVRIGHRRPLALTRSGAILFTFQERVMGAGS
;
A
#
# COMPACT_ATOMS: atom_id res chain seq x y z
N MET A 1 -6.57 50.68 -26.99
CA MET A 1 -5.55 49.94 -26.22
C MET A 1 -6.19 49.42 -24.95
N THR A 2 -6.49 48.13 -24.89
CA THR A 2 -6.90 47.47 -23.65
C THR A 2 -6.39 46.05 -23.69
N ASN A 3 -5.43 45.82 -22.79
CA ASN A 3 -4.60 44.64 -22.62
C ASN A 3 -5.46 43.44 -22.18
N LYS A 4 -5.59 42.39 -23.00
CA LYS A 4 -6.12 41.10 -22.58
C LYS A 4 -5.04 40.39 -21.77
N GLY A 5 -5.22 40.38 -20.45
CA GLY A 5 -4.39 39.64 -19.51
C GLY A 5 -4.34 38.16 -19.90
N LYS A 6 -3.12 37.66 -20.09
CA LYS A 6 -2.80 36.25 -20.28
C LYS A 6 -3.01 35.54 -18.94
N GLU A 7 -4.07 34.76 -18.82
CA GLU A 7 -4.28 33.86 -17.70
C GLU A 7 -3.09 32.89 -17.57
N PRO A 8 -2.59 32.60 -16.35
CA PRO A 8 -1.46 31.70 -16.18
C PRO A 8 -1.91 30.27 -16.51
N ALA A 9 -1.32 29.69 -17.57
CA ALA A 9 -1.54 28.29 -17.93
C ALA A 9 -1.22 27.39 -16.73
N GLY A 10 -2.19 26.53 -16.38
CA GLY A 10 -2.15 25.64 -15.22
C GLY A 10 -0.94 24.71 -15.23
N GLN A 11 -0.50 24.37 -14.02
CA GLN A 11 0.73 23.64 -13.66
C GLN A 11 0.73 22.15 -14.04
N ASP A 12 0.28 21.77 -15.25
CA ASP A 12 0.09 20.36 -15.64
C ASP A 12 1.03 19.87 -16.76
N GLU A 13 1.91 20.72 -17.29
CA GLU A 13 2.67 20.41 -18.52
C GLU A 13 4.04 19.74 -18.34
N ARG A 14 4.46 19.32 -17.13
CA ARG A 14 5.74 18.56 -16.97
C ARG A 14 5.71 17.43 -15.93
N ARG A 15 4.64 16.65 -15.88
CA ARG A 15 4.76 15.31 -15.26
C ARG A 15 5.38 14.37 -16.29
N TYR A 16 6.63 13.97 -16.09
CA TYR A 16 7.30 12.96 -16.92
C TYR A 16 6.38 11.73 -17.02
N ARG A 17 5.99 11.37 -18.25
CA ARG A 17 5.08 10.24 -18.50
C ARG A 17 5.87 9.01 -18.90
N ALA A 18 5.64 7.92 -18.19
CA ALA A 18 6.20 6.61 -18.52
C ALA A 18 5.04 5.61 -18.69
N PRO A 19 4.37 5.59 -19.86
CA PRO A 19 3.10 4.88 -20.03
C PRO A 19 3.16 3.37 -19.73
N ALA A 20 4.30 2.73 -20.00
CA ALA A 20 4.50 1.32 -19.66
C ALA A 20 4.58 1.09 -18.14
N LEU A 21 5.28 1.97 -17.42
CA LEU A 21 5.36 1.90 -15.96
C LEU A 21 4.00 2.13 -15.32
N GLU A 22 3.26 3.14 -15.79
CA GLU A 22 1.89 3.43 -15.34
C GLU A 22 0.99 2.20 -15.52
N LYS A 23 0.99 1.58 -16.71
CA LYS A 23 0.23 0.35 -16.98
C LYS A 23 0.61 -0.80 -16.05
N GLY A 24 1.91 -0.98 -15.78
CA GLY A 24 2.38 -2.01 -14.86
C GLY A 24 1.91 -1.78 -13.42
N LEU A 25 1.93 -0.53 -12.96
CA LEU A 25 1.44 -0.17 -11.63
C LEU A 25 -0.08 -0.35 -11.52
N ASP A 26 -0.84 0.04 -12.54
CA ASP A 26 -2.30 -0.15 -12.59
C ASP A 26 -2.69 -1.64 -12.48
N ILE A 27 -1.95 -2.54 -13.14
CA ILE A 27 -2.17 -3.99 -13.04
C ILE A 27 -1.94 -4.48 -11.61
N LEU A 28 -0.87 -4.02 -10.96
CA LEU A 28 -0.55 -4.41 -9.58
C LEU A 28 -1.61 -3.93 -8.60
N GLU A 29 -2.07 -2.69 -8.73
CA GLU A 29 -3.11 -2.13 -7.88
C GLU A 29 -4.44 -2.86 -8.06
N LEU A 30 -4.82 -3.17 -9.32
CA LEU A 30 -6.00 -3.97 -9.60
C LEU A 30 -5.88 -5.34 -8.93
N LEU A 31 -4.84 -6.12 -9.21
CA LEU A 31 -4.69 -7.47 -8.67
C LEU A 31 -4.59 -7.49 -7.12
N ALA A 32 -4.03 -6.45 -6.50
CA ALA A 32 -3.97 -6.33 -5.05
C ALA A 32 -5.32 -6.01 -4.39
N SER A 33 -6.25 -5.40 -5.13
CA SER A 33 -7.60 -5.09 -4.66
C SER A 33 -8.58 -6.27 -4.77
N GLU A 34 -8.22 -7.31 -5.52
CA GLU A 34 -9.09 -8.43 -5.86
C GLU A 34 -8.81 -9.65 -4.99
N ARG A 35 -9.88 -10.38 -4.67
CA ARG A 35 -9.77 -11.64 -3.92
C ARG A 35 -9.54 -12.84 -4.83
N ASP A 36 -10.15 -12.80 -6.01
CA ASP A 36 -10.13 -13.89 -6.97
C ASP A 36 -9.11 -13.61 -8.09
N PRO A 37 -8.48 -14.65 -8.65
CA PRO A 37 -7.57 -14.49 -9.79
C PRO A 37 -8.24 -13.81 -10.98
N LEU A 38 -7.48 -12.97 -11.71
CA LEU A 38 -7.97 -12.34 -12.93
C LEU A 38 -7.22 -12.81 -14.17
N THR A 39 -7.97 -13.20 -15.20
CA THR A 39 -7.43 -13.47 -16.54
C THR A 39 -6.97 -12.19 -17.22
N VAL A 40 -6.11 -12.31 -18.25
CA VAL A 40 -5.66 -11.15 -19.05
C VAL A 40 -6.84 -10.37 -19.63
N SER A 41 -7.89 -11.08 -20.07
CA SER A 41 -9.12 -10.48 -20.57
C SER A 41 -9.84 -9.67 -19.48
N ALA A 42 -9.99 -10.24 -18.28
CA ALA A 42 -10.63 -9.56 -17.16
C ALA A 42 -9.84 -8.31 -16.72
N ILE A 43 -8.51 -8.40 -16.68
CA ILE A 43 -7.63 -7.25 -16.39
C ILE A 43 -7.82 -6.15 -17.44
N SER A 44 -7.81 -6.51 -18.73
CA SER A 44 -8.02 -5.59 -19.86
C SER A 44 -9.37 -4.88 -19.76
N GLN A 45 -10.44 -5.62 -19.49
CA GLN A 45 -11.79 -5.07 -19.34
C GLN A 45 -11.89 -4.10 -18.16
N ARG A 46 -11.32 -4.47 -16.99
CA ARG A 46 -11.41 -3.62 -15.78
C ARG A 46 -10.57 -2.36 -15.86
N LEU A 47 -9.42 -2.41 -16.54
CA LEU A 47 -8.57 -1.24 -16.73
C LEU A 47 -8.99 -0.38 -17.93
N GLY A 48 -9.94 -0.84 -18.76
CA GLY A 48 -10.34 -0.11 -19.98
C GLY A 48 -9.21 0.04 -21.00
N ARG A 49 -8.27 -0.92 -21.04
CA ARG A 49 -7.07 -0.91 -21.88
C ARG A 49 -7.06 -2.16 -22.75
N SER A 50 -6.36 -2.15 -23.90
CA SER A 50 -6.37 -3.31 -24.78
C SER A 50 -5.50 -4.46 -24.25
N MET A 51 -5.83 -5.71 -24.58
CA MET A 51 -5.00 -6.87 -24.22
C MET A 51 -3.56 -6.74 -24.74
N SER A 52 -3.37 -6.23 -25.95
CA SER A 52 -2.03 -6.09 -26.56
C SER A 52 -1.15 -5.08 -25.80
N GLU A 53 -1.76 -4.09 -25.17
CA GLU A 53 -1.06 -3.11 -24.33
C GLU A 53 -0.64 -3.67 -22.98
N LEU A 54 -1.47 -4.52 -22.36
CA LEU A 54 -1.22 -5.04 -21.01
C LEU A 54 -0.39 -6.31 -20.99
N PHE A 55 -0.45 -7.13 -22.05
CA PHE A 55 0.20 -8.43 -22.09
C PHE A 55 1.71 -8.34 -21.79
N ARG A 56 2.42 -7.40 -22.40
CA ARG A 56 3.85 -7.18 -22.13
C ARG A 56 4.12 -6.80 -20.68
N MET A 57 3.24 -6.02 -20.05
CA MET A 57 3.40 -5.61 -18.66
C MET A 57 3.16 -6.80 -17.71
N ILE A 58 2.13 -7.60 -17.97
CA ILE A 58 1.83 -8.82 -17.22
C ILE A 58 3.03 -9.77 -17.27
N GLN A 59 3.60 -10.04 -18.45
CA GLN A 59 4.78 -10.89 -18.58
C GLN A 59 5.98 -10.38 -17.78
N VAL A 60 6.24 -9.06 -17.82
CA VAL A 60 7.35 -8.48 -17.05
C VAL A 60 7.09 -8.57 -15.55
N LEU A 61 5.87 -8.29 -15.09
CA LEU A 61 5.49 -8.38 -13.68
C LEU A 61 5.60 -9.82 -13.17
N GLU A 62 5.15 -10.79 -13.96
CA GLU A 62 5.25 -12.22 -13.65
C GLU A 62 6.70 -12.66 -13.59
N PHE A 63 7.50 -12.35 -14.61
CA PHE A 63 8.93 -12.67 -14.66
C PHE A 63 9.69 -12.08 -13.46
N ARG A 64 9.33 -10.87 -13.02
CA ARG A 64 9.93 -10.22 -11.84
C ARG A 64 9.32 -10.66 -10.52
N GLY A 65 8.35 -11.58 -10.55
CA GLY A 65 7.72 -12.19 -9.40
C GLY A 65 6.79 -11.27 -8.62
N PHE A 66 6.29 -10.19 -9.22
CA PHE A 66 5.29 -9.31 -8.60
C PHE A 66 3.86 -9.85 -8.70
N ILE A 67 3.61 -10.65 -9.74
CA ILE A 67 2.39 -11.42 -9.92
C ILE A 67 2.76 -12.86 -10.25
N GLN A 68 1.80 -13.77 -10.16
CA GLN A 68 1.97 -15.16 -10.56
C GLN A 68 0.65 -15.73 -11.06
N GLN A 69 0.69 -16.82 -11.81
CA GLN A 69 -0.51 -17.60 -12.09
C GLN A 69 -1.10 -18.17 -10.80
N ALA A 70 -2.42 -18.16 -10.71
CA ALA A 70 -3.12 -18.77 -9.60
C ALA A 70 -2.89 -20.30 -9.57
N PRO A 71 -2.90 -20.94 -8.39
CA PRO A 71 -2.77 -22.39 -8.28
C PRO A 71 -3.87 -23.18 -9.02
N SER A 72 -5.04 -22.56 -9.22
CA SER A 72 -6.13 -23.09 -10.04
C SER A 72 -5.78 -23.19 -11.52
N GLY A 73 -4.70 -22.54 -11.97
CA GLY A 73 -4.28 -22.47 -13.37
C GLY A 73 -5.03 -21.42 -14.20
N ASP A 74 -6.00 -20.73 -13.60
CA ASP A 74 -6.78 -19.69 -14.29
C ASP A 74 -6.53 -18.31 -13.65
N GLY A 75 -6.00 -17.40 -14.46
CA GLY A 75 -5.74 -16.02 -14.07
C GLY A 75 -4.47 -15.79 -13.24
N PHE A 76 -4.28 -14.53 -12.87
CA PHE A 76 -3.12 -14.01 -12.14
C PHE A 76 -3.55 -13.46 -10.79
N VAL A 77 -2.64 -13.55 -9.82
CA VAL A 77 -2.75 -12.95 -8.50
C VAL A 77 -1.48 -12.16 -8.17
N ALA A 78 -1.59 -11.14 -7.34
CA ALA A 78 -0.43 -10.45 -6.78
C ALA A 78 0.34 -11.36 -5.81
N THR A 79 1.67 -11.23 -5.76
CA THR A 79 2.52 -11.94 -4.80
C THR A 79 2.82 -11.07 -3.57
N ASP A 80 3.53 -11.63 -2.60
CA ASP A 80 4.05 -10.91 -1.43
C ASP A 80 5.33 -10.07 -1.73
N ARG A 81 5.75 -9.99 -3.00
CA ARG A 81 7.00 -9.34 -3.40
C ARG A 81 7.06 -7.86 -3.02
N LEU A 82 5.97 -7.12 -3.20
CA LEU A 82 5.87 -5.70 -2.82
C LEU A 82 6.04 -5.53 -1.30
N PHE A 83 5.43 -6.42 -0.52
CA PHE A 83 5.58 -6.41 0.94
C PHE A 83 7.03 -6.70 1.34
N SER A 84 7.65 -7.73 0.76
CA SER A 84 9.04 -8.09 1.02
C SER A 84 10.01 -6.94 0.71
N LEU A 85 9.82 -6.22 -0.40
CA LEU A 85 10.63 -5.04 -0.75
C LEU A 85 10.45 -3.89 0.24
N GLY A 86 9.21 -3.65 0.69
CA GLY A 86 8.92 -2.65 1.72
C GLY A 86 9.57 -2.98 3.07
N MET A 87 9.58 -4.27 3.45
CA MET A 87 10.21 -4.75 4.69
C MET A 87 11.73 -4.66 4.69
N GLN A 88 12.38 -4.64 3.52
CA GLN A 88 13.84 -4.48 3.42
C GLN A 88 14.33 -3.06 3.71
N GLN A 89 13.44 -2.07 3.82
CA GLN A 89 13.83 -0.72 4.23
C GLN A 89 14.29 -0.72 5.69
N ALA A 90 15.54 -0.34 5.92
CA ALA A 90 16.21 -0.43 7.22
C ALA A 90 15.38 0.13 8.40
N PRO A 91 14.69 1.30 8.30
CA PRO A 91 13.88 1.81 9.40
C PRO A 91 12.70 0.90 9.77
N VAL A 92 12.06 0.28 8.77
CA VAL A 92 10.91 -0.61 8.97
C VAL A 92 11.37 -1.95 9.55
N LYS A 93 12.47 -2.49 9.04
CA LYS A 93 13.07 -3.72 9.54
C LYS A 93 13.47 -3.61 11.02
N THR A 94 14.23 -2.59 11.39
CA THR A 94 14.68 -2.37 12.77
C THR A 94 13.49 -2.14 13.71
N LEU A 95 12.46 -1.40 13.28
CA LEU A 95 11.25 -1.21 14.07
C LEU A 95 10.55 -2.55 14.37
N LEU A 96 10.41 -3.42 13.37
CA LEU A 96 9.75 -4.71 13.54
C LEU A 96 10.55 -5.67 14.43
N GLU A 97 11.86 -5.75 14.24
CA GLU A 97 12.76 -6.55 15.08
C GLU A 97 12.64 -6.16 16.56
N LEU A 98 12.50 -4.86 16.85
CA LEU A 98 12.32 -4.36 18.21
C LEU A 98 10.88 -4.53 18.74
N ALA A 99 9.88 -4.36 17.88
CA ALA A 99 8.48 -4.34 18.30
C ALA A 99 7.90 -5.75 18.51
N LEU A 100 8.16 -6.69 17.61
CA LEU A 100 7.50 -8.01 17.61
C LEU A 100 7.66 -8.78 18.94
N PRO A 101 8.85 -8.87 19.56
CA PRO A 101 9.00 -9.55 20.85
C PRO A 101 8.17 -8.91 21.97
N ARG A 102 8.11 -7.58 22.00
CA ARG A 102 7.36 -6.80 23.00
C ARG A 102 5.86 -6.94 22.80
N MET A 103 5.41 -6.88 21.55
CA MET A 103 4.00 -7.10 21.20
C MET A 103 3.53 -8.50 21.61
N LYS A 104 4.37 -9.53 21.45
CA LYS A 104 4.05 -10.90 21.86
C LYS A 104 3.85 -10.99 23.38
N ILE A 105 4.75 -10.40 24.16
CA ILE A 105 4.64 -10.36 25.63
C ILE A 105 3.36 -9.63 26.04
N LEU A 106 3.10 -8.46 25.45
CA LEU A 106 1.90 -7.67 25.75
C LEU A 106 0.61 -8.44 25.43
N SER A 107 0.52 -9.00 24.22
CA SER A 107 -0.64 -9.76 23.74
C SER A 107 -0.96 -10.94 24.66
N ALA A 108 0.08 -11.65 25.10
CA ALA A 108 -0.07 -12.76 26.05
C ALA A 108 -0.51 -12.28 27.44
N ALA A 109 0.04 -11.16 27.92
CA ALA A 109 -0.28 -10.63 29.25
C ALA A 109 -1.72 -10.10 29.37
N VAL A 110 -2.26 -9.50 28.31
CA VAL A 110 -3.60 -8.88 28.33
C VAL A 110 -4.69 -9.75 27.69
N GLY A 111 -4.32 -10.87 27.07
CA GLY A 111 -5.27 -11.76 26.38
C GLY A 111 -5.92 -11.12 25.15
N GLN A 112 -5.41 -10.01 24.62
CA GLN A 112 -6.00 -9.27 23.49
C GLN A 112 -4.99 -9.12 22.36
N SER A 113 -5.49 -8.95 21.13
CA SER A 113 -4.62 -8.74 19.97
C SER A 113 -3.86 -7.42 20.07
N CYS A 114 -2.65 -7.40 19.52
CA CYS A 114 -1.80 -6.22 19.46
C CYS A 114 -1.45 -5.91 18.00
N HIS A 115 -1.49 -4.65 17.59
CA HIS A 115 -1.08 -4.25 16.25
C HIS A 115 -0.13 -3.05 16.29
N LEU A 116 0.82 -3.05 15.37
CA LEU A 116 1.73 -1.94 15.15
C LEU A 116 1.29 -1.19 13.89
N ALA A 117 1.08 0.11 14.01
CA ALA A 117 0.71 0.97 12.90
C ALA A 117 1.72 2.10 12.72
N VAL A 118 2.01 2.42 11.46
CA VAL A 118 2.86 3.55 11.07
C VAL A 118 2.05 4.57 10.30
N ARG A 119 2.49 5.82 10.32
CA ARG A 119 1.91 6.89 9.50
C ARG A 119 2.34 6.74 8.04
N SER A 120 1.39 6.80 7.11
CA SER A 120 1.66 6.87 5.68
C SER A 120 0.60 7.69 4.95
N ARG A 121 1.01 8.77 4.27
CA ARG A 121 0.14 9.60 3.41
C ARG A 121 -1.19 10.04 4.05
N GLY A 122 -1.17 10.43 5.33
CA GLY A 122 -2.38 10.87 6.05
C GLY A 122 -3.18 9.75 6.73
N ASP A 123 -2.81 8.49 6.50
CA ASP A 123 -3.40 7.31 7.14
C ASP A 123 -2.48 6.71 8.19
N ILE A 124 -3.07 5.91 9.07
CA ILE A 124 -2.36 4.80 9.72
C ILE A 124 -2.37 3.58 8.81
N VAL A 125 -1.25 2.86 8.76
CA VAL A 125 -1.12 1.57 8.08
C VAL A 125 -0.62 0.54 9.08
N VAL A 126 -1.34 -0.56 9.24
CA VAL A 126 -0.90 -1.67 10.11
C VAL A 126 0.24 -2.42 9.42
N VAL A 127 1.39 -2.51 10.08
CA VAL A 127 2.61 -3.16 9.54
C VAL A 127 2.99 -4.45 10.26
N ALA A 128 2.46 -4.67 11.47
CA ALA A 128 2.59 -5.93 12.19
C ALA A 128 1.40 -6.17 13.11
N ARG A 129 1.16 -7.43 13.45
CA ARG A 129 0.14 -7.85 14.40
C ARG A 129 0.57 -9.07 15.23
N MET A 130 0.02 -9.19 16.42
CA MET A 130 -0.03 -10.37 17.26
C MET A 130 -1.49 -10.72 17.53
N GLU A 131 -1.83 -11.98 17.39
CA GLU A 131 -3.18 -12.47 17.68
C GLU A 131 -3.39 -12.64 19.18
N SER A 132 -4.64 -12.55 19.61
CA SER A 132 -5.01 -12.88 20.99
C SER A 132 -4.74 -14.37 21.23
N ALA A 133 -4.33 -14.70 22.46
CA ALA A 133 -4.22 -16.09 22.91
C ALA A 133 -5.61 -16.72 23.22
N GLU A 134 -6.69 -15.93 23.19
CA GLU A 134 -8.05 -16.38 23.46
C GLU A 134 -8.75 -16.93 22.21
N ARG A 135 -9.74 -17.81 22.42
CA ARG A 135 -10.48 -18.50 21.35
C ARG A 135 -11.25 -17.57 20.40
N ILE A 136 -11.57 -16.34 20.82
CA ILE A 136 -12.28 -15.33 20.03
C ILE A 136 -11.50 -14.03 20.14
N GLY A 137 -11.02 -13.50 19.02
CA GLY A 137 -10.26 -12.25 19.00
C GLY A 137 -10.51 -11.43 17.75
N PHE A 138 -10.72 -10.12 17.92
CA PHE A 138 -10.67 -9.18 16.81
C PHE A 138 -9.22 -8.95 16.40
N SER A 139 -8.88 -9.11 15.13
CA SER A 139 -7.56 -8.78 14.60
C SER A 139 -7.66 -7.87 13.39
N VAL A 140 -6.85 -6.82 13.36
CA VAL A 140 -6.70 -5.95 12.19
C VAL A 140 -5.68 -6.60 11.25
N ARG A 141 -5.97 -6.64 9.94
CA ARG A 141 -5.05 -7.22 8.95
C ARG A 141 -3.85 -6.29 8.71
N ILE A 142 -2.69 -6.88 8.44
CA ILE A 142 -1.53 -6.13 7.93
C ILE A 142 -1.94 -5.46 6.60
N GLY A 143 -1.51 -4.22 6.40
CA GLY A 143 -1.90 -3.38 5.26
C GLY A 143 -3.22 -2.62 5.45
N HIS A 144 -3.97 -2.87 6.52
CA HIS A 144 -5.21 -2.14 6.81
C HIS A 144 -4.94 -0.65 7.00
N ARG A 145 -5.75 0.19 6.32
CA ARG A 145 -5.65 1.65 6.33
C ARG A 145 -6.82 2.31 7.06
N ARG A 146 -6.54 3.37 7.82
CA ARG A 146 -7.56 4.28 8.36
C ARG A 146 -7.03 5.71 8.43
N PRO A 147 -7.87 6.73 8.22
CA PRO A 147 -7.45 8.12 8.38
C PRO A 147 -6.89 8.38 9.79
N LEU A 148 -5.75 9.07 9.89
CA LEU A 148 -5.11 9.40 11.19
C LEU A 148 -6.08 10.11 12.13
N ALA A 149 -6.84 11.07 11.59
CA ALA A 149 -7.78 11.89 12.36
C ALA A 149 -8.91 11.09 13.02
N LEU A 150 -9.17 9.86 12.57
CA LEU A 150 -10.31 9.05 13.00
C LEU A 150 -9.90 7.83 13.85
N THR A 151 -8.64 7.75 14.29
CA THR A 151 -8.14 6.61 15.08
C THR A 151 -7.43 7.05 16.34
N ARG A 152 -7.59 6.27 17.43
CA ARG A 152 -6.82 6.52 18.66
C ARG A 152 -5.32 6.40 18.44
N SER A 153 -4.89 5.45 17.62
CA SER A 153 -3.48 5.32 17.21
C SER A 153 -2.99 6.56 16.47
N GLY A 154 -3.83 7.19 15.66
CA GLY A 154 -3.51 8.47 15.00
C GLY A 154 -3.37 9.64 15.97
N ALA A 155 -4.23 9.74 16.99
CA ALA A 155 -4.08 10.75 18.04
C ALA A 155 -2.75 10.63 18.80
N ILE A 156 -2.34 9.40 19.13
CA ILE A 156 -1.03 9.14 19.75
C ILE A 156 0.11 9.53 18.79
N LEU A 157 0.03 9.14 17.52
CA LEU A 157 1.03 9.51 16.51
C LEU A 157 1.13 11.02 16.28
N PHE A 158 0.05 11.79 16.41
CA PHE A 158 0.10 13.24 16.38
C PHE A 158 0.76 13.84 17.62
N THR A 159 0.60 13.22 18.79
CA THR A 159 1.18 13.70 20.05
C THR A 159 2.71 13.64 20.04
N PHE A 160 3.28 12.63 19.39
CA PHE A 160 4.74 12.42 19.29
C PHE A 160 5.34 12.89 17.96
N GLN A 161 4.59 13.63 17.14
CA GLN A 161 5.18 14.29 15.98
C GLN A 161 5.98 15.50 16.42
N GLU A 162 7.24 15.58 15.97
CA GLU A 162 7.94 16.85 15.98
C GLU A 162 7.10 17.86 15.19
N ARG A 163 6.79 18.98 15.83
CA ARG A 163 6.14 20.09 15.16
C ARG A 163 7.12 20.57 14.10
N VAL A 164 6.90 20.18 12.84
CA VAL A 164 7.52 20.87 11.71
C VAL A 164 6.92 22.26 11.72
N MET A 165 7.58 23.19 12.42
CA MET A 165 7.32 24.61 12.23
C MET A 165 7.66 24.87 10.78
N GLY A 166 6.63 25.06 9.95
CA GLY A 166 6.83 25.49 8.58
C GLY A 166 7.74 26.71 8.61
N ALA A 167 8.86 26.62 7.88
CA ALA A 167 9.60 27.80 7.47
C ALA A 167 8.61 28.63 6.62
N GLY A 168 7.96 29.58 7.28
CA GLY A 168 7.14 30.59 6.65
C GLY A 168 8.05 31.70 6.13
N SER A 169 8.11 31.82 4.81
CA SER A 169 8.07 33.06 4.00
C SER A 169 8.61 32.75 2.60
#